data_AF-A0A6C0B3F2-F1
#
_entry.id   AF-A0A6C0B3F2-F1
#
_cell.length_a   1.000
_cell.length_b   1.000
_cell.length_c   1.000
_cell.angle_alpha   90.00
_cell.angle_beta   90.00
_cell.angle_gamma   90.00
#
_symmetry.space_group_name_H-M   'P 1'
#
loop_
_entity.id
_entity.type
_entity.pdbx_description
1 polymer ?
#
loop_
_entity_poly.entity_id
_entity_poly.type
_entity_poly.pdbx_seq_one_letter_code
_entity_poly.pdbx_strand_id
1 'polypeptide(L)'
;MNCYRATNNKYKSCPALMSDGRGFTDYRSSRQANDSLRSEMDIINSHNFREFLIQNSDKLIQTDRKNANLINGSSQCATPGTMLPEKFLQKCDKKICSLVLHNKDGLGVGRYTNNVSKCDVRFKNRESSCSK
;
A
#
# COMPACT_ATOMS: atom_id res chain seq x y z
N MET A 1 12.92 8.72 19.57
CA MET A 1 11.90 9.23 18.62
C MET A 1 12.40 8.90 17.23
N ASN A 2 11.74 7.99 16.49
CA ASN A 2 12.19 7.63 15.14
C ASN A 2 11.85 8.76 14.18
N CYS A 3 12.88 9.43 13.62
CA CYS A 3 12.76 10.67 12.84
C CYS A 3 12.21 10.46 11.42
N TYR A 4 12.07 9.21 10.96
CA TYR A 4 11.72 8.86 9.58
C TYR A 4 10.21 8.69 9.33
N ARG A 5 9.35 8.91 10.32
CA ARG A 5 7.91 8.66 10.22
C ARG A 5 7.07 9.77 10.85
N ALA A 6 6.07 10.24 10.11
CA ALA A 6 5.02 11.10 10.64
C ALA A 6 3.89 10.26 11.25
N THR A 7 3.50 10.59 12.48
CA THR A 7 2.44 9.87 13.23
C THR A 7 1.11 10.59 13.15
N ASN A 8 0.00 9.85 13.35
CA ASN A 8 -1.32 10.43 13.49
C ASN A 8 -1.44 11.28 14.78
N ASN A 9 -2.30 12.30 14.74
CA ASN A 9 -2.55 13.22 15.85
C ASN A 9 -3.26 12.56 17.05
N LYS A 10 -4.15 11.58 16.81
CA LYS A 10 -4.90 10.85 17.84
C LYS A 10 -4.24 9.52 18.19
N TYR A 11 -3.80 8.76 17.19
CA TYR A 11 -3.22 7.42 17.35
C TYR A 11 -1.73 7.42 17.03
N LYS A 12 -0.86 7.61 18.04
CA LYS A 12 0.60 7.73 17.82
C LYS A 12 1.27 6.51 17.16
N SER A 13 0.64 5.33 17.24
CA SER A 13 1.10 4.11 16.57
C SER A 13 0.72 4.05 15.08
N CYS A 14 -0.15 4.94 14.62
CA CYS A 14 -0.64 5.05 13.25
C CYS A 14 0.13 6.11 12.44
N PRO A 15 0.30 5.90 11.13
CA PRO A 15 0.87 6.92 10.25
C PRO A 15 -0.06 8.14 10.19
N ALA A 16 0.48 9.29 9.81
CA ALA A 16 -0.33 10.46 9.53
C ALA A 16 -1.38 10.15 8.45
N LEU A 17 -2.63 10.55 8.70
CA LEU A 17 -3.73 10.42 7.74
C LEU A 17 -3.83 11.73 6.97
N MET A 18 -3.58 11.67 5.66
CA MET A 18 -3.78 12.81 4.74
C MET A 18 -4.72 12.37 3.63
N SER A 19 -5.82 13.12 3.45
CA SER A 19 -6.82 12.82 2.42
C SER A 19 -6.31 12.98 0.99
N ASP A 20 -5.23 13.74 0.78
CA ASP A 20 -4.66 14.00 -0.54
C ASP A 20 -3.56 13.02 -0.97
N GLY A 21 -3.26 12.00 -0.15
CA GLY A 21 -2.31 10.96 -0.51
C GLY A 21 -0.83 11.34 -0.41
N ARG A 22 -0.49 12.51 0.14
CA ARG A 22 0.91 12.97 0.36
C ARG A 22 1.86 11.94 0.97
N GLY A 23 1.36 11.06 1.84
CA GLY A 23 2.17 10.01 2.48
C GLY A 23 2.71 8.94 1.53
N PHE A 24 2.14 8.78 0.34
CA PHE A 24 2.56 7.79 -0.67
C PHE A 24 3.24 8.43 -1.89
N THR A 25 3.25 9.76 -1.96
CA THR A 25 3.74 10.51 -3.12
C THR A 25 5.20 10.90 -2.90
N ASP A 26 6.08 10.43 -3.76
CA ASP A 26 7.44 10.97 -3.87
C ASP A 26 7.41 12.20 -4.78
N TYR A 27 7.82 13.36 -4.24
CA TYR A 27 7.89 14.62 -4.97
C TYR A 27 9.18 14.79 -5.79
N ARG A 28 10.14 13.88 -5.64
CA ARG A 28 11.37 13.90 -6.45
C ARG A 28 11.03 13.60 -7.91
N SER A 29 11.71 14.27 -8.82
CA SER A 29 11.60 13.93 -10.23
C SER A 29 12.16 12.53 -10.49
N SER A 30 11.62 11.84 -11.50
CA SER A 30 12.15 10.54 -11.93
C SER A 30 13.64 10.60 -12.29
N ARG A 31 14.07 11.72 -12.88
CA ARG A 31 15.49 11.97 -13.17
C ARG A 31 16.33 11.99 -11.90
N GLN A 32 15.91 12.73 -10.88
CA GLN A 32 16.66 12.84 -9.62
C GLN A 32 16.79 11.48 -8.94
N ALA A 33 15.70 10.69 -8.88
CA ALA A 33 15.73 9.35 -8.32
C ALA A 33 16.69 8.43 -9.10
N ASN A 34 16.65 8.47 -10.44
CA ASN A 34 17.53 7.69 -11.29
C ASN A 34 19.00 8.12 -11.20
N ASP A 35 19.28 9.42 -11.14
CA ASP A 35 20.64 9.95 -11.05
C ASP A 35 21.27 9.62 -9.68
N SER A 36 20.47 9.61 -8.59
CA SER A 36 20.94 9.10 -7.29
C SER A 36 21.33 7.62 -7.36
N LEU A 37 20.49 6.78 -7.96
CA LEU A 37 20.76 5.35 -8.12
C LEU A 37 21.97 5.08 -9.02
N ARG A 38 22.14 5.87 -10.09
CA ARG A 38 23.30 5.79 -10.99
C ARG A 38 24.59 6.18 -10.29
N SER A 39 24.55 7.23 -9.46
CA SER A 39 25.71 7.67 -8.67
C SER A 39 26.10 6.65 -7.60
N GLU A 40 25.14 5.96 -7.01
CA GLU A 40 25.39 4.95 -5.97
C GLU A 40 26.01 3.66 -6.54
N MET A 41 25.63 3.31 -7.78
CA MET A 41 26.12 2.11 -8.48
C MET A 41 27.28 2.39 -9.46
N ASP A 42 27.75 3.64 -9.52
CA ASP A 42 28.80 4.13 -10.43
C ASP A 42 28.53 3.83 -11.92
N ILE A 43 27.26 3.93 -12.35
CA ILE A 43 26.82 3.62 -13.72
C ILE A 43 26.70 4.90 -14.56
N ILE A 44 27.69 5.14 -15.40
CA ILE A 44 27.76 6.32 -16.27
C ILE A 44 26.88 6.14 -17.52
N ASN A 45 26.88 4.97 -18.15
CA ASN A 45 26.18 4.74 -19.42
C ASN A 45 24.68 4.42 -19.23
N SER A 46 23.82 5.01 -20.07
CA SER A 46 22.37 4.78 -20.07
C SER A 46 21.99 3.35 -20.45
N HIS A 47 22.77 2.69 -21.33
CA HIS A 47 22.54 1.30 -21.69
C HIS A 47 22.74 0.37 -20.50
N ASN A 48 23.88 0.49 -19.81
CA ASN A 48 24.21 -0.30 -18.63
C ASN A 48 23.20 -0.06 -17.50
N PHE A 49 22.72 1.18 -17.36
CA PHE A 49 21.69 1.51 -16.38
C PHE A 49 20.35 0.82 -16.67
N ARG A 50 19.96 0.74 -17.95
CA ARG A 50 18.76 -0.01 -18.34
C ARG A 50 18.89 -1.49 -18.01
N GLU A 51 20.01 -2.12 -18.37
CA GLU A 51 20.26 -3.54 -18.06
C GLU A 51 20.24 -3.80 -16.55
N PHE A 52 20.84 -2.90 -15.77
CA PHE A 52 20.81 -2.97 -14.31
C PHE A 52 19.37 -2.96 -13.76
N LEU A 53 18.51 -2.06 -14.25
CA LEU A 53 17.12 -1.97 -13.81
C LEU A 53 16.32 -3.22 -14.17
N ILE A 54 16.55 -3.80 -15.35
CA ILE A 54 15.89 -5.04 -15.79
C ILE A 54 16.31 -6.21 -14.91
N GLN A 55 17.61 -6.36 -14.64
CA GLN A 55 18.15 -7.47 -13.86
C GLN A 55 17.80 -7.39 -12.36
N ASN A 56 17.53 -6.19 -11.84
CA ASN A 56 17.29 -5.96 -10.41
C ASN A 56 15.88 -5.43 -10.09
N SER A 57 14.95 -5.45 -11.06
CA SER A 57 13.61 -4.87 -10.91
C SER A 57 12.88 -5.37 -9.67
N ASP A 58 12.91 -6.67 -9.43
CA ASP A 58 12.19 -7.28 -8.31
C ASP A 58 12.74 -6.83 -6.95
N LYS A 59 14.06 -6.70 -6.84
CA LYS A 59 14.71 -6.23 -5.61
C LYS A 59 14.41 -4.77 -5.35
N LEU A 60 14.43 -3.93 -6.40
CA LEU A 60 14.09 -2.50 -6.29
C LEU A 60 12.63 -2.33 -5.84
N ILE A 61 11.70 -3.03 -6.49
CA ILE A 61 10.28 -3.00 -6.13
C ILE A 61 10.06 -3.45 -4.67
N GLN A 62 10.73 -4.52 -4.23
CA GLN A 62 10.63 -5.00 -2.85
C GLN A 62 11.19 -3.98 -1.85
N THR A 63 12.29 -3.31 -2.19
CA THR A 63 12.91 -2.28 -1.36
C THR A 63 11.99 -1.07 -1.23
N ASP A 64 11.41 -0.60 -2.32
CA ASP A 64 10.44 0.51 -2.31
C ASP A 64 9.21 0.16 -1.48
N ARG A 65 8.68 -1.07 -1.63
CA ARG A 65 7.56 -1.55 -0.80
C ARG A 65 7.91 -1.58 0.68
N LYS A 66 9.11 -2.05 1.03
CA LYS A 66 9.58 -2.08 2.41
C LYS A 66 9.71 -0.69 2.99
N ASN A 67 10.26 0.27 2.23
CA ASN A 67 10.38 1.66 2.63
C ASN A 67 9.00 2.32 2.82
N ALA A 68 8.08 2.10 1.88
CA ALA A 68 6.70 2.56 1.99
C ALA A 68 6.00 2.00 3.24
N ASN A 69 6.21 0.72 3.56
CA ASN A 69 5.68 0.09 4.77
C ASN A 69 6.38 0.58 6.05
N LEU A 70 7.66 0.92 6.02
CA LEU A 70 8.35 1.48 7.17
C LEU A 70 7.77 2.84 7.58
N ILE A 71 7.48 3.68 6.59
CA ILE A 71 6.98 5.05 6.77
C ILE A 71 5.47 5.03 7.08
N ASN A 72 4.70 4.28 6.28
CA ASN A 72 3.25 4.31 6.30
C ASN A 72 2.59 3.07 6.92
N GLY A 73 3.36 2.04 7.24
CA GLY A 73 2.83 0.81 7.81
C GLY A 73 2.28 1.03 9.21
N SER A 74 1.24 0.26 9.53
CA SER A 74 0.83 0.07 10.92
C SER A 74 0.23 -1.31 11.13
N SER A 75 0.55 -1.88 12.28
CA SER A 75 0.02 -3.16 12.74
C SER A 75 -1.30 -3.06 13.50
N GLN A 76 -1.77 -1.85 13.86
CA GLN A 76 -2.88 -1.67 14.82
C GLN A 76 -3.90 -0.56 14.45
N CYS A 77 -3.88 -0.01 13.24
CA CYS A 77 -4.83 1.05 12.83
C CYS A 77 -6.19 0.53 12.34
N ALA A 78 -6.65 -0.60 12.85
CA ALA A 78 -7.91 -1.22 12.42
C ALA A 78 -9.12 -0.75 13.24
N THR A 79 -9.20 0.53 13.59
CA THR A 79 -10.52 1.08 13.88
C THR A 79 -11.24 1.22 12.55
N PRO A 80 -12.49 0.74 12.39
CA PRO A 80 -13.25 0.99 11.18
C PRO A 80 -13.23 2.50 10.93
N GLY A 81 -12.79 2.91 9.73
CA GLY A 81 -12.74 4.32 9.38
C GLY A 81 -14.13 4.95 9.51
N THR A 82 -14.22 6.27 9.38
CA THR A 82 -15.51 6.98 9.28
C THR A 82 -16.26 6.66 7.98
N MET A 83 -15.74 5.75 7.16
CA MET A 83 -16.38 5.31 5.93
C MET A 83 -17.56 4.40 6.29
N LEU A 84 -18.72 4.74 5.76
CA LEU A 84 -19.89 3.87 5.82
C LEU A 84 -19.59 2.60 5.00
N PRO A 85 -19.95 1.40 5.48
CA PRO A 85 -19.72 0.16 4.75
C PRO A 85 -20.44 0.13 3.40
N GLU A 86 -20.01 -0.73 2.48
CA GLU A 86 -20.61 -0.82 1.15
C GLU A 86 -22.03 -1.42 1.20
N LYS A 87 -22.95 -0.86 0.40
CA LYS A 87 -24.34 -1.35 0.35
C LYS A 87 -24.43 -2.70 -0.35
N PHE A 88 -23.76 -2.81 -1.50
CA PHE A 88 -23.74 -4.00 -2.33
C PHE A 88 -22.30 -4.47 -2.57
N LEU A 89 -22.12 -5.77 -2.78
CA LEU A 89 -20.87 -6.37 -3.24
C LEU A 89 -21.09 -6.97 -4.63
N GLN A 90 -20.21 -6.63 -5.57
CA GLN A 90 -20.20 -7.26 -6.88
C GLN A 90 -19.51 -8.63 -6.79
N LYS A 91 -20.29 -9.70 -6.91
CA LYS A 91 -19.80 -11.08 -6.99
C LYS A 91 -19.81 -11.52 -8.45
N CYS A 92 -18.60 -11.70 -9.00
CA CYS A 92 -18.40 -12.15 -10.36
C CYS A 92 -17.94 -13.61 -10.38
N ASP A 93 -18.69 -14.45 -11.09
CA ASP A 93 -18.24 -15.76 -11.54
C ASP A 93 -17.63 -15.66 -12.95
N LYS A 94 -17.17 -16.78 -13.53
CA LYS A 94 -16.56 -16.82 -14.88
C LYS A 94 -17.47 -16.32 -16.02
N LYS A 95 -18.78 -16.15 -15.77
CA LYS A 95 -19.78 -15.83 -16.81
C LYS A 95 -20.66 -14.62 -16.47
N ILE A 96 -20.94 -14.36 -15.19
CA ILE A 96 -21.93 -13.36 -14.77
C ILE A 96 -21.44 -12.65 -13.50
N CYS A 97 -21.68 -11.34 -13.43
CA CYS A 97 -21.48 -10.52 -12.23
C CYS A 97 -22.85 -10.14 -11.65
N SER A 98 -23.06 -10.44 -10.37
CA SER A 98 -24.28 -10.11 -9.62
C SER A 98 -23.96 -9.15 -8.47
N LEU A 99 -24.91 -8.26 -8.14
CA LEU A 99 -24.81 -7.39 -6.97
C LEU A 99 -25.51 -8.08 -5.80
N VAL A 100 -24.75 -8.44 -4.78
CA VAL A 100 -25.24 -9.07 -3.54
C VAL A 100 -25.34 -7.99 -2.48
N LEU A 101 -26.49 -7.89 -1.80
CA LEU A 101 -26.65 -6.97 -0.69
C LEU A 101 -25.71 -7.35 0.47
N HIS A 102 -24.87 -6.41 0.91
CA HIS A 102 -23.94 -6.61 2.02
C HIS A 102 -24.42 -5.93 3.29
N ASN A 103 -24.74 -4.64 3.21
CA ASN A 103 -25.29 -3.87 4.32
C ASN A 103 -26.44 -2.98 3.82
N LYS A 104 -27.62 -3.06 4.45
CA LYS A 104 -28.80 -2.25 4.07
C LYS A 104 -28.55 -0.75 4.25
N ASP A 105 -27.80 -0.40 5.30
CA ASP A 105 -27.48 0.97 5.69
C ASP A 105 -26.16 1.45 5.09
N GLY A 106 -25.54 0.65 4.23
CA GLY A 106 -24.31 1.00 3.52
C GLY A 106 -24.55 1.94 2.33
N LEU A 107 -23.45 2.42 1.73
CA LEU A 107 -23.47 3.22 0.50
C LEU A 107 -22.51 2.65 -0.54
N GLY A 108 -22.91 2.67 -1.81
CA GLY A 108 -22.05 2.27 -2.93
C GLY A 108 -21.94 0.76 -3.15
N VAL A 109 -20.97 0.37 -3.98
CA VAL A 109 -20.74 -1.00 -4.42
C VAL A 109 -19.27 -1.37 -4.22
N GLY A 110 -19.01 -2.41 -3.42
CA GLY A 110 -17.69 -3.01 -3.25
C GLY A 110 -17.47 -4.22 -4.15
N ARG A 111 -16.30 -4.84 -4.08
CA ARG A 111 -15.97 -6.07 -4.80
C ARG A 111 -16.00 -7.26 -3.85
N TYR A 112 -16.63 -8.36 -4.26
CA TYR A 112 -16.57 -9.60 -3.49
C TYR A 112 -15.18 -10.22 -3.61
N THR A 113 -14.42 -10.27 -2.52
CA THR A 113 -13.18 -11.04 -2.43
C THR A 113 -13.48 -12.36 -1.72
N ASN A 114 -13.08 -13.49 -2.30
CA ASN A 114 -13.29 -14.83 -1.69
C ASN A 114 -12.63 -14.96 -0.31
N ASN A 115 -11.60 -14.14 -0.07
CA ASN A 115 -11.03 -13.90 1.24
C ASN A 115 -11.40 -12.47 1.64
N VAL A 116 -12.53 -12.29 2.33
CA VAL A 116 -12.56 -11.29 3.39
C VAL A 116 -11.74 -11.91 4.51
N SER A 117 -10.41 -11.88 4.38
CA SER A 117 -9.59 -11.94 5.57
C SER A 117 -10.08 -10.76 6.39
N LYS A 118 -10.93 -11.03 7.40
CA LYS A 118 -10.98 -10.15 8.56
C LYS A 118 -9.52 -9.91 8.86
N CYS A 119 -9.06 -8.68 8.75
CA CYS A 119 -7.81 -8.30 9.38
C CYS A 119 -8.06 -8.51 10.88
N ASP A 120 -7.92 -9.76 11.32
CA ASP A 120 -8.15 -10.15 12.69
C ASP A 120 -6.94 -9.64 13.45
N VAL A 121 -7.14 -8.47 14.05
CA VAL A 121 -6.19 -7.72 14.88
C VAL A 121 -5.63 -8.52 16.06
N ARG A 122 -6.01 -9.80 16.21
CA ARG A 122 -5.58 -10.69 17.27
C ARG A 122 -4.27 -11.44 16.99
N PHE A 123 -3.84 -11.59 15.74
CA PHE A 123 -2.58 -12.29 15.43
C PHE A 123 -1.42 -11.31 15.22
N LYS A 124 -0.76 -11.01 16.34
CA LYS A 124 0.29 -9.98 16.49
C LYS A 124 1.60 -10.20 15.75
N ASN A 125 1.92 -11.37 15.22
CA ASN A 125 3.28 -11.63 14.70
C ASN A 125 3.25 -12.68 13.59
N ARG A 126 3.17 -12.21 12.35
CA ARG A 126 3.78 -12.79 11.13
C ARG A 126 3.26 -11.95 9.96
N GLU A 127 4.21 -11.33 9.27
CA GLU A 127 4.07 -10.65 7.97
C GLU A 127 2.63 -10.48 7.48
N SER A 128 1.99 -9.38 7.88
CA SER A 128 0.76 -8.91 7.22
C SER A 128 1.12 -8.34 5.85
N SER A 129 1.67 -9.20 5.00
CA SER A 129 1.43 -9.06 3.58
C SER A 129 -0.02 -9.49 3.39
N CYS A 130 -0.85 -8.59 2.88
CA CYS A 130 -2.07 -8.99 2.20
C CYS A 130 -1.59 -9.73 0.94
N SER A 131 -1.16 -10.98 1.12
CA SER A 131 -0.68 -11.87 0.07
C SER A 131 -1.79 -12.84 -0.22
N LYS A 132 -2.09 -12.94 -1.53
CA LYS A 132 -3.00 -13.85 -2.24
C LYS A 132 -3.68 -14.94 -1.41
#